data_AF-A0A7Y0RDP4-F1
#
_entry.id   AF-A0A7Y0RDP4-F1
#
_cell.length_a   1.000
_cell.length_b   1.000
_cell.length_c   1.000
_cell.angle_alpha   90.00
_cell.angle_beta   90.00
_cell.angle_gamma   90.00
#
_symmetry.space_group_name_H-M   'P 1'
#
loop_
_entity.id
_entity.type
_entity.pdbx_description
1 polymer ?
#
loop_
_entity_poly.entity_id
_entity_poly.type
_entity_poly.pdbx_seq_one_letter_code
_entity_poly.pdbx_strand_id
1 'polypeptide(L)'
;MDANHGRYGVENAPSSFSSEGERLYFTGTSSSGEQIRPVGGHHHMQMHGGSCATCHGADREGGAIMWPRFWVVAPALTGGALESEHDDGHDHASYDESSLKNAIVNGIGPDGEPLHDTMPRWRMSEESLNALVHYLLGEHSH
;
A
#
# COMPACT_ATOMS: atom_id res chain seq x y z
N MET A 1 -6.67 -27.95 -1.28
CA MET A 1 -7.72 -27.01 -0.85
C MET A 1 -7.57 -25.77 -1.69
N ASP A 2 -8.63 -25.38 -2.38
CA ASP A 2 -8.63 -24.50 -3.54
C ASP A 2 -8.24 -23.06 -3.20
N ALA A 3 -7.15 -22.57 -3.79
CA ALA A 3 -6.83 -21.16 -3.84
C ALA A 3 -7.86 -20.47 -4.74
N ASN A 4 -8.95 -20.01 -4.12
CA ASN A 4 -9.88 -19.08 -4.72
C ASN A 4 -9.13 -17.76 -4.98
N HIS A 5 -8.47 -17.68 -6.14
CA HIS A 5 -7.86 -16.46 -6.67
C HIS A 5 -8.99 -15.44 -6.91
N GLY A 6 -9.33 -14.70 -5.87
CA GLY A 6 -10.41 -13.72 -5.87
C GLY A 6 -10.12 -12.58 -6.83
N ARG A 7 -10.65 -12.69 -8.07
CA ARG A 7 -11.12 -11.64 -9.00
C ARG A 7 -10.31 -10.37 -9.30
N TYR A 8 -9.17 -10.09 -8.67
CA TYR A 8 -8.37 -8.88 -8.89
C TYR A 8 -6.88 -9.24 -8.88
N GLY A 9 -6.48 -10.05 -9.87
CA GLY A 9 -5.12 -10.58 -9.96
C GLY A 9 -4.10 -9.47 -10.15
N VAL A 10 -3.39 -9.12 -9.08
CA VAL A 10 -2.09 -8.47 -9.19
C VAL A 10 -1.22 -9.40 -10.01
N GLU A 11 -0.72 -8.92 -11.14
CA GLU A 11 0.20 -9.68 -11.98
C GLU A 11 1.42 -10.04 -11.13
N ASN A 12 1.77 -11.33 -11.06
CA ASN A 12 2.85 -11.88 -10.22
C ASN A 12 2.61 -11.89 -8.69
N ALA A 13 1.35 -11.95 -8.24
CA ALA A 13 1.09 -12.25 -6.83
C ALA A 13 1.71 -13.60 -6.39
N PRO A 14 2.34 -13.69 -5.20
CA PRO A 14 2.98 -14.92 -4.75
C PRO A 14 1.96 -15.99 -4.37
N SER A 15 2.33 -17.27 -4.52
CA SER A 15 1.47 -18.42 -4.16
C SER A 15 1.34 -18.63 -2.64
N SER A 16 2.21 -18.01 -1.86
CA SER A 16 2.24 -18.05 -0.40
C SER A 16 2.86 -16.74 0.12
N PHE A 17 2.47 -16.32 1.33
CA PHE A 17 2.98 -15.11 1.96
C PHE A 17 3.96 -15.46 3.09
N SER A 18 5.07 -14.75 3.14
CA SER A 18 6.15 -14.83 4.14
C SER A 18 5.78 -14.14 5.46
N SER A 19 4.85 -13.19 5.42
CA SER A 19 4.36 -12.43 6.59
C SER A 19 2.90 -12.03 6.44
N GLU A 20 2.27 -11.64 7.55
CA GLU A 20 0.91 -11.06 7.53
C GLU A 20 0.87 -9.72 6.78
N GLY A 21 1.92 -8.92 6.87
CA GLY A 21 2.04 -7.67 6.11
C GLY A 21 2.06 -7.91 4.61
N GLU A 22 2.81 -8.91 4.14
CA GLU A 22 2.83 -9.29 2.72
C GLU A 22 1.46 -9.80 2.25
N ARG A 23 0.79 -10.63 3.05
CA ARG A 23 -0.57 -11.08 2.75
C ARG A 23 -1.52 -9.90 2.58
N LEU A 24 -1.50 -8.96 3.50
CA LEU A 24 -2.34 -7.76 3.46
C LEU A 24 -1.99 -6.90 2.24
N TYR A 25 -0.71 -6.75 1.92
CA TYR A 25 -0.25 -6.00 0.75
C TYR A 25 -0.84 -6.52 -0.57
N PHE A 26 -0.86 -7.84 -0.75
CA PHE A 26 -1.35 -8.48 -1.97
C PHE A 26 -2.86 -8.68 -2.00
N THR A 27 -3.48 -9.01 -0.87
CA THR A 27 -4.88 -9.50 -0.84
C THR A 27 -5.84 -8.56 -0.14
N GLY A 28 -5.33 -7.58 0.62
CA GLY A 28 -6.14 -6.76 1.50
C GLY A 28 -6.86 -7.54 2.60
N THR A 29 -6.45 -8.78 2.89
CA THR A 29 -7.11 -9.67 3.85
C THR A 29 -6.10 -10.33 4.78
N SER A 30 -6.31 -10.28 6.09
CA SER A 30 -5.45 -10.95 7.08
C SER A 30 -5.68 -12.47 7.10
N SER A 31 -4.80 -13.22 7.77
CA SER A 31 -5.01 -14.66 8.03
C SER A 31 -6.24 -14.97 8.88
N SER A 32 -6.67 -14.02 9.73
CA SER A 32 -7.90 -14.14 10.52
C SER A 32 -9.17 -13.84 9.72
N GLY A 33 -9.05 -13.42 8.46
CA GLY A 33 -10.15 -13.05 7.58
C GLY A 33 -10.61 -11.60 7.73
N GLU A 34 -9.87 -10.76 8.47
CA GLU A 34 -10.10 -9.33 8.49
C GLU A 34 -9.80 -8.74 7.11
N GLN A 35 -10.76 -8.04 6.50
CA GLN A 35 -10.55 -7.34 5.24
C GLN A 35 -10.35 -5.84 5.50
N ILE A 36 -9.25 -5.29 4.98
CA ILE A 36 -8.98 -3.85 5.03
C ILE A 36 -9.97 -3.11 4.12
N ARG A 37 -10.44 -1.94 4.56
CA ARG A 37 -11.47 -1.18 3.84
C ARG A 37 -10.96 0.17 3.36
N PRO A 38 -11.08 0.49 2.07
CA PRO A 38 -10.74 1.81 1.58
C PRO A 38 -11.80 2.85 2.01
N VAL A 39 -11.34 4.04 2.34
CA VAL A 39 -12.15 5.24 2.61
C VAL A 39 -11.70 6.33 1.66
N GLY A 40 -12.62 6.80 0.82
CA GLY A 40 -12.27 7.67 -0.30
C GLY A 40 -11.43 6.94 -1.35
N GLY A 41 -10.56 7.66 -2.04
CA GLY A 41 -9.71 7.07 -3.08
C GLY A 41 -10.40 6.89 -4.42
N HIS A 42 -9.72 6.16 -5.30
CA HIS A 42 -10.24 5.83 -6.62
C HIS A 42 -11.58 5.09 -6.57
N HIS A 43 -12.53 5.48 -7.42
CA HIS A 43 -13.88 4.90 -7.43
C HIS A 43 -13.89 3.39 -7.69
N HIS A 44 -12.96 2.88 -8.50
CA HIS A 44 -12.85 1.43 -8.75
C HIS A 44 -12.50 0.68 -7.46
N MET A 45 -11.54 1.19 -6.68
CA MET A 45 -11.17 0.60 -5.38
C MET A 45 -12.35 0.60 -4.39
N GLN A 46 -13.20 1.63 -4.43
CA GLN A 46 -14.39 1.70 -3.58
C GLN A 46 -15.47 0.68 -3.99
N MET A 47 -15.64 0.45 -5.29
CA MET A 47 -16.68 -0.43 -5.84
C MET A 47 -16.28 -1.90 -5.86
N HIS A 48 -15.02 -2.17 -6.16
CA HIS A 48 -14.49 -3.50 -6.43
C HIS A 48 -13.60 -4.03 -5.30
N GLY A 49 -13.21 -3.16 -4.37
CA GLY A 49 -12.14 -3.46 -3.43
C GLY A 49 -10.79 -3.47 -4.12
N GLY A 50 -9.79 -4.00 -3.42
CA GLY A 50 -8.43 -4.16 -3.92
C GLY A 50 -7.44 -4.18 -2.77
N SER A 51 -6.17 -4.15 -3.12
CA SER A 51 -5.05 -4.20 -2.18
C SER A 51 -4.00 -3.14 -2.54
N CYS A 52 -2.99 -2.98 -1.70
CA CYS A 52 -1.89 -2.06 -1.96
C CYS A 52 -1.22 -2.35 -3.30
N ALA A 53 -0.98 -3.64 -3.58
CA ALA A 53 -0.35 -4.12 -4.79
C ALA A 53 -1.15 -3.86 -6.07
N THR A 54 -2.46 -3.58 -5.97
CA THR A 54 -3.30 -3.23 -7.13
C THR A 54 -2.81 -1.95 -7.81
N CYS A 55 -2.30 -0.99 -7.04
CA CYS A 55 -1.73 0.25 -7.57
C CYS A 55 -0.21 0.26 -7.52
N HIS A 56 0.37 -0.30 -6.46
CA HIS A 56 1.82 -0.22 -6.22
C HIS A 56 2.63 -1.36 -6.85
N GLY A 57 1.97 -2.31 -7.53
CA GLY A 57 2.61 -3.45 -8.19
C GLY A 57 2.97 -4.59 -7.24
N ALA A 58 3.43 -5.72 -7.77
CA ALA A 58 3.94 -6.81 -6.93
C ALA A 58 5.30 -6.46 -6.30
N ASP A 59 6.15 -5.78 -7.07
CA ASP A 59 7.52 -5.41 -6.68
C ASP A 59 7.62 -4.06 -5.96
N ARG A 60 6.48 -3.45 -5.61
CA ARG A 60 6.39 -2.12 -4.98
C ARG A 60 6.95 -0.98 -5.85
N GLU A 61 7.12 -1.16 -7.15
CA GLU A 61 7.66 -0.15 -8.05
C GLU A 61 6.66 0.96 -8.41
N GLY A 62 5.37 0.80 -8.08
CA GLY A 62 4.34 1.75 -8.48
C GLY A 62 3.94 1.58 -9.95
N GLY A 63 3.54 2.69 -10.57
CA GLY A 63 3.33 2.74 -12.02
C GLY A 63 1.90 2.53 -12.50
N ALA A 64 0.97 2.13 -11.64
CA ALA A 64 -0.44 2.06 -12.02
C ALA A 64 -0.97 3.46 -12.37
N ILE A 65 -1.53 3.59 -13.57
CA ILE A 65 -2.13 4.82 -14.08
C ILE A 65 -3.63 4.82 -13.75
N MET A 66 -4.12 5.90 -13.16
CA MET A 66 -5.49 5.95 -12.67
C MET A 66 -6.46 6.38 -13.79
N TRP A 67 -7.44 5.55 -14.14
CA TRP A 67 -8.46 5.96 -15.12
C TRP A 67 -9.61 6.76 -14.46
N PRO A 68 -10.10 7.90 -15.00
CA PRO A 68 -9.68 8.59 -16.23
C PRO A 68 -8.53 9.61 -16.01
N ARG A 69 -8.00 9.75 -14.80
CA ARG A 69 -6.91 10.68 -14.44
C ARG A 69 -5.54 10.11 -14.82
N PHE A 70 -5.28 9.94 -16.12
CA PHE A 70 -4.08 9.26 -16.65
C PHE A 70 -2.73 9.92 -16.27
N TRP A 71 -2.77 11.13 -15.72
CA TRP A 71 -1.59 11.84 -15.20
C TRP A 71 -1.26 11.48 -13.74
N VAL A 72 -2.13 10.76 -13.04
CA VAL A 72 -1.88 10.29 -11.68
C VAL A 72 -1.30 8.88 -11.78
N VAL A 73 -0.08 8.73 -11.27
CA VAL A 73 0.66 7.47 -11.23
C VAL A 73 0.90 7.11 -9.78
N ALA A 74 0.64 5.85 -9.41
CA ALA A 74 0.96 5.36 -8.08
C ALA A 74 2.49 5.40 -7.85
N PRO A 75 2.98 6.01 -6.76
CA PRO A 75 4.40 6.07 -6.48
C PRO A 75 4.97 4.69 -6.09
N ALA A 76 6.29 4.55 -6.17
CA ALA A 76 6.97 3.38 -5.65
C ALA A 76 6.91 3.33 -4.11
N LEU A 77 6.83 2.13 -3.54
CA LEU A 77 6.93 1.84 -2.10
C LEU A 77 8.18 0.99 -1.78
N THR A 78 9.18 1.02 -2.67
CA THR A 78 10.49 0.38 -2.40
C THR A 78 11.20 1.07 -1.23
N GLY A 79 12.12 0.38 -0.55
CA GLY A 79 12.90 0.97 0.55
C GLY A 79 13.55 2.29 0.15
N GLY A 80 14.21 2.34 -1.01
CA GLY A 80 14.76 3.58 -1.55
C GLY A 80 13.71 4.68 -1.76
N ALA A 81 12.48 4.37 -2.20
CA ALA A 81 11.43 5.38 -2.38
C ALA A 81 10.80 5.86 -1.06
N LEU A 82 10.84 5.03 -0.02
CA LEU A 82 10.33 5.40 1.32
C LEU A 82 11.40 6.10 2.17
N GLU A 83 12.67 5.79 1.95
CA GLU A 83 13.81 6.26 2.73
C GLU A 83 14.56 7.43 2.08
N SER A 84 14.50 7.59 0.76
CA SER A 84 15.28 8.64 0.09
C SER A 84 14.55 9.98 0.13
N GLU A 85 15.31 11.00 0.53
CA GLU A 85 15.08 12.38 0.12
C GLU A 85 15.10 12.41 -1.42
N HIS A 86 13.98 12.78 -2.05
CA HIS A 86 13.97 12.99 -3.49
C HIS A 86 14.80 14.25 -3.83
N ASP A 87 15.62 14.16 -4.88
CA ASP A 87 16.54 15.24 -5.33
C ASP A 87 15.81 16.38 -6.08
N ASP A 88 14.56 16.66 -5.74
CA ASP A 88 13.74 17.73 -6.33
C ASP A 88 13.86 19.06 -5.58
N GLY A 89 14.89 19.21 -4.74
CA GLY A 89 15.19 20.44 -4.00
C GLY A 89 14.22 20.70 -2.85
N HIS A 90 13.39 19.72 -2.51
CA HIS A 90 12.51 19.69 -1.36
C HIS A 90 12.97 18.55 -0.44
N ASP A 91 13.40 18.93 0.77
CA ASP A 91 13.79 18.04 1.86
C ASP A 91 12.53 17.28 2.33
N HIS A 92 12.14 16.24 1.61
CA HIS A 92 11.03 15.38 1.99
C HIS A 92 11.53 14.40 3.04
N ALA A 93 10.99 14.52 4.26
CA ALA A 93 11.33 13.64 5.37
C ALA A 93 11.11 12.16 5.00
N SER A 94 12.04 11.29 5.38
CA SER A 94 11.94 9.85 5.19
C SER A 94 10.72 9.27 5.93
N TYR A 95 10.07 8.27 5.36
CA TYR A 95 9.02 7.52 6.05
C TYR A 95 9.61 6.64 7.16
N ASP A 96 9.21 6.92 8.39
CA ASP A 96 9.32 6.01 9.54
C ASP A 96 8.02 5.26 9.79
N GLU A 97 8.01 4.38 10.80
CA GLU A 97 6.83 3.60 11.16
C GLU A 97 5.60 4.49 11.44
N SER A 98 5.80 5.60 12.15
CA SER A 98 4.70 6.48 12.59
C SER A 98 4.09 7.28 11.44
N SER A 99 4.94 7.84 10.59
CA SER A 99 4.57 8.62 9.41
C SER A 99 3.96 7.72 8.33
N LEU A 100 4.46 6.49 8.16
CA LEU A 100 3.87 5.54 7.22
C LEU A 100 2.48 5.06 7.68
N LYS A 101 2.29 4.82 8.99
CA LYS A 101 0.96 4.58 9.57
C LYS A 101 0.01 5.75 9.29
N ASN A 102 0.49 6.98 9.49
CA ASN A 102 -0.29 8.19 9.26
C ASN A 102 -0.67 8.35 7.78
N ALA A 103 0.25 8.05 6.86
CA ALA A 103 -0.01 8.02 5.42
C ALA A 103 -1.06 6.97 5.04
N ILE A 104 -1.02 5.77 5.61
CA ILE A 104 -1.99 4.72 5.29
C ILE A 104 -3.39 5.06 5.84
N VAL A 105 -3.48 5.57 7.06
CA VAL A 105 -4.77 5.75 7.77
C VAL A 105 -5.40 7.12 7.50
N ASN A 106 -4.59 8.18 7.47
CA ASN A 106 -5.04 9.56 7.32
C ASN A 106 -4.63 10.16 5.95
N GLY A 107 -3.68 9.53 5.26
CA GLY A 107 -3.10 10.04 4.02
C GLY A 107 -2.47 11.40 4.21
N ILE A 108 -1.62 11.46 5.23
CA ILE A 108 -0.74 12.59 5.50
C ILE A 108 0.69 12.05 5.40
N GLY A 109 1.50 12.69 4.57
CA GLY A 109 2.91 12.37 4.37
C GLY A 109 3.78 12.71 5.59
N PRO A 110 5.08 12.38 5.52
CA PRO A 110 6.04 12.62 6.60
C PRO A 110 6.36 14.12 6.76
N ASP A 111 6.17 14.91 5.71
CA ASP A 111 6.20 16.37 5.68
C ASP A 111 4.93 17.03 6.24
N GLY A 112 3.92 16.24 6.60
CA GLY A 112 2.62 16.73 7.07
C GLY A 112 1.66 17.14 5.95
N GLU A 113 2.05 17.00 4.68
CA GLU A 113 1.20 17.34 3.55
C GLU A 113 0.19 16.22 3.23
N PRO A 114 -1.01 16.55 2.76
CA PRO A 114 -2.00 15.54 2.40
C PRO A 114 -1.59 14.79 1.12
N LEU A 115 -1.63 13.46 1.18
CA LEU A 115 -1.46 12.61 0.00
C LEU A 115 -2.64 12.80 -0.97
N HIS A 116 -2.36 12.58 -2.26
CA HIS A 116 -3.36 12.68 -3.32
C HIS A 116 -4.63 11.89 -2.97
N ASP A 117 -5.80 12.46 -3.26
CA ASP A 117 -7.14 11.93 -2.96
C ASP A 117 -7.43 10.54 -3.55
N THR A 118 -6.57 10.07 -4.46
CA THR A 118 -6.75 8.87 -5.27
C THR A 118 -6.15 7.66 -4.55
N MET A 119 -5.15 7.90 -3.68
CA MET A 119 -4.71 6.92 -2.70
C MET A 119 -5.76 6.84 -1.58
N PRO A 120 -6.45 5.71 -1.42
CA PRO A 120 -7.44 5.54 -0.38
C PRO A 120 -6.80 5.58 1.00
N ARG A 121 -7.56 6.06 1.98
CA ARG A 121 -7.23 5.92 3.40
C ARG A 121 -7.78 4.58 3.87
N TRP A 122 -6.99 3.79 4.59
CA TRP A 122 -7.37 2.42 4.92
C TRP A 122 -7.85 2.28 6.35
N ARG A 123 -8.96 1.56 6.53
CA ARG A 123 -9.47 1.13 7.83
C ARG A 123 -9.13 -0.34 8.05
N MET A 124 -8.46 -0.61 9.16
CA MET A 124 -8.01 -1.93 9.59
C MET A 124 -7.70 -1.90 11.09
N SER A 125 -7.47 -3.06 11.69
CA SER A 125 -6.96 -3.21 13.04
C SER A 125 -5.53 -2.70 13.16
N GLU A 126 -5.12 -2.37 14.39
CA GLU A 126 -3.75 -1.94 14.68
C GLU A 126 -2.74 -3.05 14.37
N GLU A 127 -3.09 -4.30 14.61
CA GLU A 127 -2.26 -5.46 14.28
C GLU A 127 -2.00 -5.56 12.77
N SER A 128 -3.06 -5.47 11.95
CA SER A 128 -2.95 -5.47 10.49
C SER A 128 -2.13 -4.28 9.97
N LEU A 129 -2.32 -3.10 10.57
CA LEU A 129 -1.56 -1.91 10.20
C LEU A 129 -0.06 -2.06 10.52
N ASN A 130 0.27 -2.54 11.71
CA ASN A 130 1.64 -2.77 12.14
C ASN A 130 2.32 -3.80 11.23
N ALA A 131 1.65 -4.93 10.95
CA ALA A 131 2.17 -5.96 10.07
C ALA A 131 2.45 -5.41 8.66
N LEU A 132 1.52 -4.64 8.08
CA LEU A 132 1.69 -4.02 6.77
C LEU A 132 2.86 -3.03 6.74
N VAL A 133 2.98 -2.17 7.75
CA VAL A 133 4.06 -1.17 7.83
C VAL A 133 5.43 -1.83 8.00
N HIS A 134 5.54 -2.85 8.85
CA HIS A 134 6.79 -3.63 8.99
C HIS A 134 7.21 -4.28 7.67
N TYR A 135 6.25 -4.82 6.91
CA TYR A 135 6.54 -5.38 5.59
C TYR A 135 7.04 -4.32 4.60
N LEU A 136 6.45 -3.12 4.60
CA LEU A 136 6.82 -2.04 3.68
C LEU A 136 8.19 -1.45 3.99
N LEU A 137 8.49 -1.21 5.27
CA LEU A 137 9.78 -0.67 5.72
C LEU A 137 10.91 -1.72 5.69
N GLY A 138 10.59 -2.98 5.41
CA GLY A 138 11.59 -4.00 5.16
C GLY A 138 12.45 -4.30 6.38
N GLU A 139 11.85 -4.65 7.52
CA GLU A 139 12.63 -5.39 8.51
C GLU A 139 13.08 -6.71 7.88
N HIS A 140 14.34 -6.69 7.47
CA HIS A 140 15.11 -7.79 6.93
C HIS A 140 14.88 -9.02 7.81
N SER A 141 14.13 -9.99 7.29
CA SER A 141 14.22 -11.35 7.80
C SER A 141 15.63 -11.86 7.49
N HIS A 142 16.50 -11.74 8.49
CA HIS A 142 17.76 -12.46 8.75
C HIS A 142 18.76 -12.63 7.58
#